data_AF-A0A3D5VDL3-F1
#
_entry.id   AF-A0A3D5VDL3-F1
#
_cell.length_a   1.000
_cell.length_b   1.000
_cell.length_c   1.000
_cell.angle_alpha   90.00
_cell.angle_beta   90.00
_cell.angle_gamma   90.00
#
_symmetry.space_group_name_H-M   'P 1'
#
loop_
_entity.id
_entity.type
_entity.pdbx_description
1 polymer ?
#
loop_
_entity_poly.entity_id
_entity_poly.type
_entity_poly.pdbx_seq_one_letter_code
_entity_poly.pdbx_strand_id
1 'polypeptide(L)'
;ASGADLANIINEAALLAVKLGRKRVLQSDLEESVEVVIAGYQRKNAVLSDKDKLTISYHEIGHALVAAKQENAAPVHKITIVPRTSGALGR
;
A
#
# COMPACT_ATOMS: atom_id res chain seq x y z
N ALA A 1 4.56 8.33 13.36
CA ALA A 1 5.02 9.18 12.26
C ALA A 1 5.71 10.39 12.86
N SER A 2 6.96 10.61 12.47
CA SER A 2 7.70 11.84 12.76
C SER A 2 7.27 12.97 11.81
N GLY A 3 7.65 14.21 12.11
CA GLY A 3 7.44 15.33 11.18
C GLY A 3 8.12 15.11 9.83
N ALA A 4 9.24 14.38 9.80
CA ALA A 4 9.95 14.03 8.58
C ALA A 4 9.14 13.05 7.71
N ASP A 5 8.48 12.06 8.32
CA ASP A 5 7.64 11.10 7.57
C ASP A 5 6.45 11.80 6.92
N LEU A 6 5.82 12.74 7.65
CA LEU A 6 4.71 13.52 7.12
C LEU A 6 5.16 14.42 5.96
N ALA A 7 6.30 15.10 6.09
CA ALA A 7 6.87 15.91 5.02
C ALA A 7 7.16 15.06 3.77
N ASN A 8 7.66 13.83 3.96
CA ASN A 8 7.92 12.92 2.87
C ASN A 8 6.64 12.48 2.14
N ILE A 9 5.58 12.12 2.88
CA ILE A 9 4.28 11.76 2.30
C ILE A 9 3.70 12.90 1.46
N ILE A 10 3.76 14.13 1.97
CA ILE A 10 3.25 15.31 1.24
C ILE A 10 4.06 15.57 -0.05
N ASN A 11 5.38 15.40 0.01
CA ASN A 11 6.24 15.57 -1.15
C ASN A 11 5.94 14.53 -2.24
N GLU A 12 5.84 13.24 -1.87
CA GLU A 12 5.49 12.18 -2.81
C GLU A 12 4.11 12.40 -3.45
N ALA A 13 3.13 12.90 -2.68
CA ALA A 13 1.79 13.17 -3.20
C ALA A 13 1.79 14.31 -4.22
N ALA A 14 2.58 15.36 -3.96
CA ALA A 14 2.78 16.45 -4.90
C ALA A 14 3.48 15.97 -6.19
N LEU A 15 4.53 15.17 -6.06
CA LEU A 15 5.24 14.58 -7.21
C LEU A 15 4.32 13.72 -8.07
N LEU A 16 3.46 12.91 -7.46
CA LEU A 16 2.49 12.07 -8.17
C LEU A 16 1.44 12.91 -8.91
N ALA A 17 0.92 13.96 -8.28
CA ALA A 17 -0.01 14.88 -8.92
C ALA A 17 0.61 15.55 -10.16
N VAL A 18 1.85 16.05 -10.04
CA VAL A 18 2.59 16.67 -11.15
C VAL A 18 2.86 15.67 -12.27
N LYS A 19 3.29 14.45 -11.93
CA LYS A 19 3.54 13.37 -12.90
C LYS A 19 2.30 13.00 -13.72
N LEU A 20 1.12 13.17 -13.13
CA LEU A 20 -0.17 12.93 -13.79
C LEU A 20 -0.76 14.20 -14.43
N GLY A 21 0.02 15.28 -14.55
CA GLY A 21 -0.37 16.53 -15.21
C GLY A 21 -1.39 17.36 -14.42
N ARG A 22 -1.55 17.11 -13.12
CA ARG A 22 -2.54 17.77 -12.26
C ARG A 22 -1.91 18.96 -11.54
N LYS A 23 -2.73 20.00 -11.31
CA LYS A 23 -2.34 21.23 -10.57
C LYS A 23 -2.67 21.19 -9.08
N ARG A 24 -3.39 20.15 -8.64
CA ARG A 24 -3.79 19.97 -7.24
C ARG A 24 -3.59 18.50 -6.87
N VAL A 25 -3.15 18.30 -5.63
CA VAL A 25 -3.11 17.00 -4.98
C VAL A 25 -4.54 16.55 -4.69
N LEU A 26 -4.83 15.29 -4.98
CA LEU A 26 -6.08 14.62 -4.64
C LEU A 26 -5.86 13.67 -3.47
N GLN A 27 -6.96 13.28 -2.84
CA GLN A 27 -6.97 12.28 -1.77
C GLN A 27 -6.25 10.98 -2.19
N SER A 28 -6.46 10.53 -3.44
CA SER A 28 -5.80 9.34 -3.99
C SER A 28 -4.27 9.47 -4.06
N ASP A 29 -3.73 10.69 -4.21
CA ASP A 29 -2.28 10.88 -4.24
C ASP A 29 -1.69 10.74 -2.85
N LEU A 30 -2.41 11.23 -1.82
CA LEU A 30 -2.01 11.08 -0.43
C LEU A 30 -2.05 9.62 -0.01
N GLU A 31 -3.11 8.90 -0.37
CA GLU A 31 -3.26 7.47 -0.09
C GLU A 31 -2.13 6.64 -0.74
N GLU A 32 -1.83 6.87 -2.03
CA GLU A 32 -0.72 6.19 -2.70
C GLU A 32 0.63 6.58 -2.09
N SER A 33 0.81 7.83 -1.66
CA SER A 33 2.07 8.29 -1.07
C SER A 33 2.33 7.69 0.30
N VAL A 34 1.29 7.48 1.11
CA VAL A 34 1.39 6.72 2.36
C VAL A 34 1.89 5.30 2.06
N GLU A 35 1.34 4.64 1.04
CA GLU A 35 1.76 3.29 0.65
C GLU A 35 3.19 3.26 0.10
N VAL A 36 3.59 4.27 -0.68
CA VAL A 36 4.97 4.38 -1.21
C VAL A 36 5.97 4.60 -0.09
N VAL A 37 5.67 5.46 0.89
CA VAL A 37 6.58 5.75 2.00
C VAL A 37 6.72 4.55 2.94
N ILE A 38 5.64 3.81 3.18
CA ILE A 38 5.65 2.65 4.09
C ILE A 38 6.20 1.39 3.42
N ALA A 39 5.69 1.06 2.22
CA ALA A 39 5.90 -0.24 1.57
C ALA A 39 6.76 -0.16 0.30
N GLY A 40 7.04 1.04 -0.21
CA GLY A 40 7.74 1.27 -1.47
C GLY A 40 6.83 1.31 -2.69
N TYR A 41 7.44 1.62 -3.84
CA TYR A 41 6.73 1.70 -5.11
C TYR A 41 6.25 0.33 -5.59
N GLN A 42 5.07 0.32 -6.23
CA GLN A 42 4.55 -0.86 -6.91
C GLN A 42 5.52 -1.37 -7.98
N ARG A 43 5.77 -2.67 -8.01
CA ARG A 43 6.52 -3.31 -9.08
C ARG A 43 5.60 -3.64 -10.24
N LYS A 44 5.46 -2.68 -11.16
CA LYS A 44 4.62 -2.84 -12.36
C LYS A 44 5.02 -4.00 -13.28
N ASN A 45 6.28 -4.46 -13.20
CA ASN A 45 6.81 -5.58 -14.00
C ASN A 45 6.92 -6.89 -13.22
N ALA A 46 6.44 -6.94 -11.97
CA ALA A 46 6.40 -8.21 -11.23
C ALA A 46 5.29 -9.08 -11.81
N VAL A 47 5.67 -10.04 -12.65
CA VAL A 47 4.74 -11.04 -13.17
C VAL A 47 4.55 -12.10 -12.09
N LEU A 48 3.39 -12.06 -11.43
CA LEU A 48 2.94 -13.14 -10.55
C LEU A 48 2.23 -14.21 -11.38
N SER A 49 2.61 -15.47 -11.19
CA SER A 49 1.83 -16.58 -11.75
C SER A 49 0.45 -16.64 -11.10
N ASP A 50 -0.54 -17.25 -11.75
CA ASP A 50 -1.89 -17.35 -11.16
C ASP A 50 -1.89 -18.18 -9.87
N LYS A 51 -0.98 -19.15 -9.75
CA LYS A 51 -0.73 -19.90 -8.51
C LYS A 51 -0.21 -19.00 -7.39
N ASP A 52 0.73 -18.09 -7.70
CA ASP A 52 1.27 -17.16 -6.70
C ASP A 52 0.22 -16.14 -6.27
N LYS A 53 -0.57 -15.61 -7.22
CA LYS A 53 -1.68 -14.71 -6.91
C LYS A 53 -2.68 -15.36 -5.96
N LEU A 54 -3.08 -16.61 -6.22
CA LEU A 54 -3.98 -17.35 -5.33
C LEU A 54 -3.37 -17.55 -3.95
N THR A 55 -2.11 -17.98 -3.90
CA THR A 55 -1.39 -18.22 -2.64
C THR A 55 -1.32 -16.94 -1.79
N ILE A 56 -0.93 -15.81 -2.39
CA ILE A 56 -0.85 -14.52 -1.71
C ILE A 56 -2.26 -14.05 -1.31
N SER A 57 -3.26 -14.21 -2.18
CA SER A 57 -4.65 -13.84 -1.84
C SER A 57 -5.15 -14.55 -0.59
N TYR A 58 -4.92 -15.86 -0.48
CA TYR A 58 -5.30 -16.60 0.72
C TYR A 58 -4.52 -16.16 1.96
N HIS A 59 -3.23 -15.83 1.82
CA HIS A 59 -2.41 -15.32 2.92
C HIS A 59 -2.94 -14.00 3.47
N GLU A 60 -3.17 -13.01 2.60
CA GLU A 60 -3.62 -11.68 2.99
C GLU A 60 -5.06 -11.69 3.53
N ILE A 61 -5.96 -12.49 2.92
CA ILE A 61 -7.32 -12.69 3.44
C ILE A 61 -7.28 -13.39 4.81
N GLY A 62 -6.35 -14.33 5.02
CA GLY A 62 -6.15 -14.97 6.31
C GLY A 62 -5.84 -13.96 7.41
N HIS A 63 -4.89 -13.05 7.18
CA HIS A 63 -4.57 -11.96 8.12
C HIS A 63 -5.79 -11.06 8.37
N ALA A 64 -6.47 -10.65 7.31
CA ALA A 64 -7.63 -9.78 7.42
C ALA A 64 -8.79 -10.42 8.21
N LEU A 65 -9.05 -11.71 7.98
CA LEU A 65 -10.13 -12.43 8.67
C LEU A 65 -9.83 -12.58 10.16
N VAL A 66 -8.59 -12.93 10.50
CA VAL A 66 -8.15 -13.06 11.90
C VAL A 66 -8.24 -11.71 12.60
N ALA A 67 -7.74 -10.63 11.99
CA ALA A 67 -7.84 -9.28 12.53
C ALA A 67 -9.30 -8.84 12.72
N ALA A 68 -10.18 -9.09 11.75
CA ALA A 68 -11.58 -8.72 11.83
C ALA A 68 -12.37 -9.48 12.92
N LYS A 69 -11.90 -10.65 13.36
CA LYS A 69 -12.53 -11.43 14.43
C LYS A 69 -12.00 -11.11 15.83
N GLN A 70 -10.88 -10.40 15.93
CA GLN A 70 -10.29 -10.07 17.21
C GLN A 70 -10.84 -8.73 17.73
N GLU A 71 -11.46 -8.76 18.92
CA GLU A 71 -12.19 -7.61 19.49
C GLU A 71 -11.33 -6.34 19.67
N ASN A 72 -10.01 -6.50 19.85
CA ASN A 72 -9.07 -5.41 20.11
C ASN A 72 -8.06 -5.17 18.96
N ALA A 73 -8.29 -5.75 17.79
CA ALA A 73 -7.42 -5.49 16.64
C ALA A 73 -7.75 -4.15 15.98
N ALA A 74 -6.73 -3.52 15.38
CA ALA A 74 -6.95 -2.35 14.53
C ALA A 74 -7.82 -2.76 13.31
N PRO A 75 -8.79 -1.91 12.90
CA PRO A 75 -9.68 -2.23 11.79
C PRO A 75 -8.89 -2.34 10.48
N VAL A 76 -9.19 -3.38 9.70
CA VAL A 76 -8.60 -3.58 8.38
C VAL A 76 -9.11 -2.48 7.45
N HIS A 77 -8.20 -1.63 6.96
CA HIS A 77 -8.55 -0.49 6.11
C HIS A 77 -8.43 -0.81 4.61
N LYS A 78 -7.43 -1.60 4.22
CA LYS A 78 -7.17 -1.99 2.82
C LYS A 78 -6.43 -3.32 2.79
N ILE A 79 -6.74 -4.14 1.77
CA ILE A 79 -6.04 -5.41 1.48
C ILE A 79 -5.59 -5.35 0.02
N THR A 80 -4.36 -5.73 -0.27
CA THR A 80 -3.82 -5.75 -1.64
C THR A 80 -2.83 -6.90 -1.83
N ILE A 81 -2.85 -7.49 -3.03
CA ILE A 81 -1.85 -8.48 -3.47
C ILE A 81 -0.82 -7.89 -4.43
N VAL A 82 -0.86 -6.57 -4.64
CA VAL A 82 0.05 -5.88 -5.56
C VAL A 82 1.44 -5.80 -4.92
N PRO A 83 2.49 -6.34 -5.57
CA PRO A 83 3.82 -6.43 -4.96
C PRO A 83 4.52 -5.07 -4.91
N ARG A 84 5.03 -4.69 -3.72
CA ARG A 84 5.76 -3.44 -3.47
C ARG A 84 7.21 -3.63 -2.96
N THR A 85 7.53 -4.75 -2.28
CA THR A 85 8.90 -5.09 -1.85
C THR A 85 9.23 -6.58 -2.04
N SER A 86 10.52 -6.95 -2.06
CA SER A 86 10.98 -8.34 -2.23
C SER A 86 10.85 -9.21 -0.97
N GLY A 87 10.62 -8.62 0.21
CA GLY A 87 10.84 -9.32 1.49
C GLY A 87 9.77 -9.14 2.57
N ALA A 88 8.73 -8.36 2.30
CA ALA A 88 7.60 -8.25 3.22
C ALA A 88 6.34 -8.70 2.47
N LEU A 89 5.87 -9.90 2.81
CA LEU A 89 4.45 -10.22 2.74
C LEU A 89 3.70 -9.08 3.45
N GLY A 90 2.60 -8.63 2.84
CA GLY A 90 1.99 -7.34 3.12
C GLY A 90 1.83 -7.05 4.61
N ARG A 91 2.19 -5.83 5.00
CA ARG A 91 1.70 -5.23 6.24
C ARG A 91 0.94 -3.97 5.88
#